data_AF-A0A7S4T814-F1
#
_entry.id   AF-A0A7S4T814-F1
#
_cell.length_a   1.000
_cell.length_b   1.000
_cell.length_c   1.000
_cell.angle_alpha   90.00
_cell.angle_beta   90.00
_cell.angle_gamma   90.00
#
_symmetry.space_group_name_H-M   'P 1'
#
loop_
_entity.id
_entity.type
_entity.pdbx_description
1 polymer ?
#
loop_
_entity_poly.entity_id
_entity_poly.type
_entity_poly.pdbx_seq_one_letter_code
_entity_poly.pdbx_strand_id
1 'polypeptide(L)'
;PCPLLQPAREVCAPRARPPARHPGHMAPPAGEPCGLLWDVLREFPLGEAFGFAAPEPPLPRPPQPGGWEAEAADSQPASGPVAGCEGELCHSCRLPLGSFRYPGEEPGQLLHGQCKAQLVLEKARADEGAQLERDARLKERHRTEYGIGWRVEMIPEVARAAAKLGCRELQGGMCCVVLADDASSVRLAPTSYPAAAINPEYLSIALRVRREEGREPFFSLDPQRRPLSTADGREVRWQVKRFEPAWL
;
A
#
# COMPACT_ATOMS: atom_id res chain seq x y z
N PRO A 1 -3.82 30.34 -27.99
CA PRO A 1 -4.87 30.85 -27.07
C PRO A 1 -5.22 29.78 -26.02
N CYS A 2 -4.51 29.82 -24.89
CA CYS A 2 -4.69 28.95 -23.73
C CYS A 2 -4.69 29.89 -22.51
N PRO A 3 -5.79 30.02 -21.74
CA PRO A 3 -5.82 30.95 -20.62
C PRO A 3 -5.20 30.30 -19.38
N LEU A 4 -3.98 30.76 -19.07
CA LEU A 4 -3.47 31.17 -17.75
C LEU A 4 -4.04 30.45 -16.51
N LEU A 5 -3.24 29.51 -15.97
CA LEU A 5 -3.19 29.26 -14.53
C LEU A 5 -2.47 30.45 -13.86
N GLN A 6 -3.15 31.15 -12.95
CA GLN A 6 -2.50 32.01 -11.96
C GLN A 6 -2.40 31.26 -10.62
N PRO A 7 -1.23 31.27 -9.94
CA PRO A 7 -1.15 30.78 -8.57
C PRO A 7 -1.75 31.82 -7.60
N ALA A 8 -2.63 31.36 -6.72
CA ALA A 8 -3.16 32.15 -5.63
C ALA A 8 -2.03 32.62 -4.70
N ARG A 9 -1.89 33.93 -4.56
CA ARG A 9 -1.05 34.56 -3.53
C ARG A 9 -1.79 34.52 -2.21
N GLU A 10 -1.33 33.70 -1.27
CA GLU A 10 -1.72 33.82 0.14
C GLU A 10 -1.10 35.09 0.74
N VAL A 11 -1.96 36.01 1.14
CA VAL A 11 -1.60 37.21 1.92
C VAL A 11 -1.54 36.79 3.39
N CYS A 12 -0.33 36.66 3.94
CA CYS A 12 -0.14 36.55 5.40
C CYS A 12 -0.57 37.86 6.08
N ALA A 13 -1.71 37.84 6.75
CA ALA A 13 -2.06 38.86 7.72
C ALA A 13 -1.19 38.72 8.99
N PRO A 14 -0.75 39.83 9.62
CA PRO A 14 0.04 39.77 10.85
C PRO A 14 -0.82 39.24 12.01
N ARG A 15 -0.35 38.17 12.65
CA ARG A 15 -0.92 37.61 13.88
C ARG A 15 -0.87 38.66 15.00
N ALA A 16 -2.03 39.04 15.51
CA ALA A 16 -2.16 39.81 16.74
C ALA A 16 -1.55 39.04 17.92
N ARG A 17 -0.81 39.74 18.79
CA ARG A 17 -0.26 39.19 20.03
C ARG A 17 -1.39 38.72 20.95
N PRO A 18 -1.28 37.54 21.60
CA PRO A 18 -2.23 37.15 22.63
C PRO A 18 -2.05 38.01 23.89
N PRO A 19 -3.14 38.34 24.61
CA PRO A 19 -3.05 39.04 25.88
C PRO A 19 -2.40 38.18 26.97
N ALA A 20 -1.78 38.87 27.92
CA ALA A 20 -1.04 38.29 29.04
C ALA A 20 -1.89 37.32 29.88
N ARG A 21 -1.28 36.19 30.27
CA ARG A 21 -1.87 35.17 31.13
C ARG A 21 -2.06 35.71 32.56
N HIS A 22 -3.29 35.65 33.06
CA HIS A 22 -3.57 35.74 34.50
C HIS A 22 -3.12 34.45 35.22
N PRO A 23 -2.51 34.53 36.41
CA PRO A 23 -2.22 33.38 37.24
C PRO A 23 -3.45 33.06 38.09
N GLY A 24 -4.18 32.02 37.72
CA GLY A 24 -5.38 31.64 38.45
C GLY A 24 -6.09 30.42 37.88
N HIS A 25 -5.36 29.33 37.61
CA HIS A 25 -5.98 28.03 37.40
C HIS A 25 -5.80 27.19 38.64
N MET A 26 -6.88 27.08 39.42
CA MET A 26 -7.05 25.97 40.35
C MET A 26 -6.99 24.66 39.56
N ALA A 27 -6.16 23.73 40.04
CA ALA A 27 -6.15 22.37 39.53
C ALA A 27 -7.57 21.78 39.66
N PRO A 28 -8.12 21.16 38.61
CA PRO A 28 -9.39 20.45 38.73
C PRO A 28 -9.23 19.31 39.75
N PRO A 29 -10.29 19.00 40.53
CA PRO A 29 -10.25 17.90 41.49
C PRO A 29 -9.87 16.60 40.77
N ALA A 30 -9.02 15.80 41.41
CA ALA A 30 -8.65 14.46 40.98
C ALA A 30 -9.92 13.65 40.78
N GLY A 31 -10.38 13.56 39.53
CA GLY A 31 -11.54 12.76 39.16
C GLY A 31 -11.19 11.30 39.34
N GLU A 32 -12.13 10.54 39.87
CA GLU A 32 -11.99 9.10 40.06
C GLU A 32 -11.53 8.39 38.77
N PRO A 33 -10.62 7.40 38.88
CA PRO A 33 -10.12 6.67 37.73
C PRO A 33 -11.26 5.91 37.04
N CYS A 34 -11.26 5.89 35.72
CA CYS A 34 -12.25 5.17 34.93
C CYS A 34 -12.10 3.65 35.13
N GLY A 35 -12.97 3.07 35.97
CA GLY A 35 -12.84 1.69 36.45
C GLY A 35 -12.84 0.59 35.38
N LEU A 36 -13.47 0.80 34.24
CA LEU A 36 -13.65 -0.28 33.24
C LEU A 36 -12.36 -0.69 32.49
N LEU A 37 -11.45 0.26 32.23
CA LEU A 37 -10.13 -0.07 31.66
C LEU A 37 -9.19 -0.64 32.74
N TRP A 38 -9.42 -0.24 33.98
CA TRP A 38 -8.57 -0.55 35.11
C TRP A 38 -8.73 -1.99 35.60
N ASP A 39 -9.96 -2.48 35.71
CA ASP A 39 -10.24 -3.85 36.18
C ASP A 39 -9.63 -4.90 35.24
N VAL A 40 -9.51 -4.60 33.94
CA VAL A 40 -8.89 -5.50 32.96
C VAL A 40 -7.36 -5.45 33.05
N LEU A 41 -6.76 -4.28 33.27
CA LEU A 41 -5.30 -4.13 33.25
C LEU A 41 -4.65 -4.52 34.58
N ARG A 42 -5.38 -4.44 35.71
CA ARG A 42 -4.86 -4.74 37.05
C ARG A 42 -4.60 -6.24 37.30
N GLU A 43 -5.29 -7.13 36.57
CA GLU A 43 -5.10 -8.58 36.68
C GLU A 43 -3.93 -9.11 35.84
N PHE A 44 -3.29 -8.27 35.02
CA PHE A 44 -2.17 -8.69 34.18
C PHE A 44 -0.84 -8.10 34.69
N PRO A 45 0.08 -8.93 35.20
CA PRO A 45 1.44 -8.48 35.45
C PRO A 45 2.08 -8.17 34.09
N LEU A 46 2.14 -6.88 33.75
CA LEU A 46 2.77 -6.35 32.53
C LEU A 46 4.30 -6.60 32.48
N GLY A 47 4.87 -7.23 33.51
CA GLY A 47 6.31 -7.41 33.69
C GLY A 47 6.99 -8.55 32.91
N GLU A 48 6.25 -9.53 32.36
CA GLU A 48 6.89 -10.72 31.73
C GLU A 48 6.43 -11.03 30.30
N ALA A 49 5.37 -10.39 29.78
CA ALA A 49 4.74 -10.84 28.53
C ALA A 49 5.37 -10.28 27.24
N PHE A 50 6.21 -9.24 27.31
CA PHE A 50 6.88 -8.67 26.12
C PHE A 50 8.30 -9.23 26.00
N GLY A 51 8.38 -10.53 25.71
CA GLY A 51 9.62 -11.14 25.26
C GLY A 51 10.04 -10.54 23.92
N PHE A 52 10.95 -9.57 23.95
CA PHE A 52 11.61 -9.06 22.76
C PHE A 52 12.37 -10.22 22.10
N ALA A 53 11.76 -10.81 21.07
CA ALA A 53 12.41 -11.81 20.25
C ALA A 53 13.67 -11.20 19.62
N ALA A 54 14.78 -11.94 19.70
CA ALA A 54 16.04 -11.55 19.08
C ALA A 54 15.84 -11.31 17.57
N PRO A 55 16.55 -10.33 16.97
CA PRO A 55 16.40 -10.02 15.55
C PRO A 55 16.74 -11.24 14.68
N GLU A 56 15.86 -11.55 13.71
CA GLU A 56 16.09 -12.63 12.77
C GLU A 56 17.35 -12.39 11.91
N PRO A 57 18.11 -13.45 11.59
CA PRO A 57 19.30 -13.33 10.76
C PRO A 57 18.95 -12.91 9.32
N PRO A 58 19.84 -12.18 8.64
CA PRO A 58 19.60 -11.71 7.27
C PRO A 58 19.50 -12.86 6.27
N LEU A 59 18.55 -12.74 5.34
CA LEU A 59 18.34 -13.72 4.26
C LEU A 59 19.52 -13.74 3.27
N PRO A 60 19.85 -14.92 2.69
CA PRO A 60 20.92 -15.05 1.71
C PRO A 60 20.60 -14.30 0.41
N ARG A 61 21.63 -13.71 -0.22
CA ARG A 61 21.49 -13.00 -1.49
C ARG A 61 21.21 -13.96 -2.64
N PRO A 62 20.35 -13.59 -3.61
CA PRO A 62 20.11 -14.40 -4.79
C PRO A 62 21.38 -14.49 -5.66
N PRO A 63 21.58 -15.62 -6.38
CA PRO A 63 22.73 -15.80 -7.25
C PRO A 63 22.71 -14.81 -8.42
N GLN A 64 23.88 -14.23 -8.71
CA GLN A 64 24.09 -13.35 -9.85
C GLN A 64 23.99 -14.16 -11.15
N PRO A 65 23.24 -13.69 -12.17
CA PRO A 65 23.19 -14.35 -13.46
C PRO A 65 24.56 -14.27 -14.15
N GLY A 66 25.16 -15.44 -14.42
CA GLY A 66 26.45 -15.58 -15.08
C GLY A 66 26.44 -15.03 -16.51
N GLY A 67 27.56 -14.40 -16.89
CA GLY A 67 27.76 -13.69 -18.14
C GLY A 67 27.64 -14.59 -19.38
N TRP A 68 26.86 -14.11 -20.35
CA TRP A 68 26.73 -14.66 -21.70
C TRP A 68 27.77 -13.99 -22.61
N GLU A 69 29.05 -14.17 -22.36
CA GLU A 69 30.07 -13.72 -23.33
C GLU A 69 30.06 -14.67 -24.52
N ALA A 70 29.31 -14.30 -25.57
CA ALA A 70 29.29 -14.99 -26.84
C ALA A 70 30.60 -14.69 -27.60
N GLU A 71 31.41 -15.71 -27.82
CA GLU A 71 32.57 -15.67 -28.71
C GLU A 71 32.11 -15.32 -30.15
N ALA A 72 32.32 -14.07 -30.55
CA ALA A 72 32.12 -13.64 -31.92
C ALA A 72 33.31 -14.10 -32.77
N ALA A 73 33.10 -15.17 -33.53
CA ALA A 73 34.06 -15.64 -34.53
C ALA A 73 34.15 -14.62 -35.68
N ASP A 74 35.31 -13.98 -35.77
CA ASP A 74 35.69 -12.96 -36.75
C ASP A 74 35.90 -13.62 -38.12
N SER A 75 34.86 -13.62 -38.96
CA SER A 75 34.94 -14.08 -40.34
C SER A 75 34.68 -12.90 -41.27
N GLN A 76 35.75 -12.33 -41.84
CA GLN A 76 35.68 -11.28 -42.86
C GLN A 76 35.35 -11.89 -44.23
N PRO A 77 34.21 -11.54 -44.86
CA PRO A 77 33.96 -11.93 -46.25
C PRO A 77 34.66 -10.96 -47.22
N ALA A 78 35.30 -11.52 -48.24
CA ALA A 78 35.94 -10.79 -49.33
C ALA A 78 34.91 -9.99 -50.16
N SER A 79 35.08 -8.66 -50.19
CA SER A 79 34.24 -7.71 -50.90
C SER A 79 34.61 -7.62 -52.39
N GLY A 80 33.97 -8.44 -53.23
CA GLY A 80 33.96 -8.26 -54.68
C GLY A 80 32.96 -7.16 -55.10
N PRO A 81 33.19 -6.47 -56.24
CA PRO A 81 32.32 -5.40 -56.72
C PRO A 81 30.99 -5.97 -57.23
N VAL A 82 29.94 -5.84 -56.41
CA VAL A 82 28.57 -6.23 -56.77
C VAL A 82 27.96 -5.13 -57.64
N ALA A 83 27.79 -5.42 -58.93
CA ALA A 83 27.24 -4.50 -59.90
C ALA A 83 25.73 -4.29 -59.66
N GLY A 84 25.35 -3.06 -59.30
CA GLY A 84 24.04 -2.45 -59.57
C GLY A 84 22.80 -3.24 -59.13
N CYS A 85 22.71 -3.62 -57.86
CA CYS A 85 21.44 -4.06 -57.28
C CYS A 85 20.69 -2.81 -56.78
N GLU A 86 19.52 -2.51 -57.35
CA GLU A 86 18.55 -1.59 -56.74
C GLU A 86 18.14 -2.18 -55.39
N GLY A 87 18.89 -1.85 -54.34
CA GLY A 87 18.73 -2.41 -53.02
C GLY A 87 17.36 -2.03 -52.46
N GLU A 88 16.62 -3.02 -51.99
CA GLU A 88 15.40 -2.76 -51.23
C GLU A 88 15.72 -1.89 -50.01
N LEU A 89 14.89 -0.87 -49.78
CA LEU A 89 15.06 0.06 -48.68
C LEU A 89 14.19 -0.36 -47.50
N CYS A 90 14.71 -0.22 -46.28
CA CYS A 90 13.92 -0.40 -45.07
C CYS A 90 12.75 0.59 -45.04
N HIS A 91 11.54 0.10 -44.77
CA HIS A 91 10.35 0.93 -44.77
C HIS A 91 10.39 2.04 -43.70
N SER A 92 11.03 1.76 -42.55
CA SER A 92 11.08 2.68 -41.41
C SER A 92 12.16 3.75 -41.55
N CYS A 93 13.44 3.37 -41.68
CA CYS A 93 14.55 4.33 -41.71
C CYS A 93 14.99 4.75 -43.11
N ARG A 94 14.43 4.13 -44.18
CA ARG A 94 14.76 4.39 -45.60
C ARG A 94 16.21 4.09 -46.00
N LEU A 95 16.97 3.40 -45.15
CA LEU A 95 18.32 2.94 -45.47
C LEU A 95 18.31 1.58 -46.20
N PRO A 96 19.32 1.26 -47.02
CA PRO A 96 19.42 -0.03 -47.71
C PRO A 96 19.38 -1.21 -46.74
N LEU A 97 18.64 -2.25 -47.12
CA LEU A 97 18.61 -3.51 -46.37
C LEU A 97 19.90 -4.30 -46.61
N GLY A 98 20.39 -4.95 -45.53
CA GLY A 98 21.51 -5.89 -45.61
C GLY A 98 21.05 -7.30 -45.95
N SER A 99 21.89 -8.30 -45.67
CA SER A 99 21.59 -9.72 -45.91
C SER A 99 20.39 -10.24 -45.10
N PHE A 100 20.05 -9.58 -43.98
CA PHE A 100 18.93 -9.93 -43.12
C PHE A 100 17.84 -8.87 -43.16
N ARG A 101 16.60 -9.31 -43.40
CA ARG A 101 15.41 -8.47 -43.49
C ARG A 101 14.25 -9.16 -42.79
N TYR A 102 13.39 -8.37 -42.15
CA TYR A 102 12.21 -8.84 -41.44
C TYR A 102 10.95 -8.25 -42.09
N PRO A 103 9.85 -9.01 -42.19
CA PRO A 103 8.59 -8.48 -42.68
C PRO A 103 8.01 -7.43 -41.70
N GLY A 104 7.46 -6.35 -42.26
CA GLY A 104 6.70 -5.33 -41.55
C GLY A 104 5.30 -5.82 -41.13
N GLU A 105 4.42 -4.87 -40.79
CA GLU A 105 3.01 -5.20 -40.49
C GLU A 105 2.17 -5.28 -41.77
N GLU A 106 2.47 -4.45 -42.77
CA GLU A 106 1.79 -4.49 -44.07
C GLU A 106 2.52 -5.38 -45.08
N PRO A 107 1.79 -6.04 -46.00
CA PRO A 107 2.38 -6.81 -47.08
C PRO A 107 3.39 -5.98 -47.90
N GLY A 108 4.57 -6.54 -48.14
CA GLY A 108 5.64 -5.88 -48.91
C GLY A 108 6.52 -4.92 -48.11
N GLN A 109 6.24 -4.69 -46.82
CA GLN A 109 7.16 -3.94 -45.97
C GLN A 109 8.33 -4.83 -45.53
N LEU A 110 9.55 -4.30 -45.68
CA LEU A 110 10.78 -4.92 -45.20
C LEU A 110 11.50 -3.98 -44.24
N LEU A 111 12.03 -4.54 -43.15
CA LEU A 111 12.65 -3.79 -42.06
C LEU A 111 14.02 -4.38 -41.70
N HIS A 112 14.93 -3.52 -41.23
CA HIS A 112 16.12 -3.98 -40.50
C HIS A 112 15.72 -4.67 -39.21
N GLY A 113 16.58 -5.57 -38.70
CA GLY A 113 16.39 -6.18 -37.39
C GLY A 113 16.22 -5.15 -36.27
N GLN A 114 17.02 -4.08 -36.29
CA GLN A 114 16.90 -2.98 -35.31
C GLN A 114 15.55 -2.25 -35.41
N CYS A 115 15.12 -1.88 -36.62
CA CYS A 115 13.82 -1.22 -36.82
C CYS A 115 12.65 -2.11 -36.41
N LYS A 116 12.72 -3.43 -36.69
CA LYS A 116 11.70 -4.39 -36.25
C LYS A 116 11.67 -4.52 -34.73
N ALA A 117 12.84 -4.60 -34.08
CA ALA A 117 12.92 -4.66 -32.63
C ALA A 117 12.32 -3.42 -31.97
N GLN A 118 12.62 -2.22 -32.51
CA GLN A 118 12.02 -0.98 -32.03
C GLN A 118 10.49 -0.98 -32.19
N LEU A 119 9.97 -1.38 -33.35
CA LEU A 119 8.53 -1.49 -33.58
C LEU A 119 7.86 -2.45 -32.59
N VAL A 120 8.48 -3.61 -32.33
CA VAL A 120 7.98 -4.59 -31.35
C VAL A 120 7.96 -4.01 -29.94
N LEU A 121 9.00 -3.27 -29.54
CA LEU A 121 9.05 -2.61 -28.23
C LEU A 121 7.98 -1.52 -28.07
N GLU A 122 7.75 -0.72 -29.10
CA GLU A 122 6.70 0.31 -29.10
C GLU A 122 5.31 -0.33 -28.96
N LYS A 123 5.07 -1.42 -29.70
CA LYS A 123 3.82 -2.19 -29.61
C LYS A 123 3.61 -2.80 -28.22
N ALA A 124 4.64 -3.43 -27.65
CA ALA A 124 4.57 -4.01 -26.31
C ALA A 124 4.23 -2.94 -25.24
N ARG A 125 4.86 -1.76 -25.31
CA ARG A 125 4.55 -0.64 -24.41
C ARG A 125 3.12 -0.14 -24.57
N ALA A 126 2.61 -0.07 -25.80
CA ALA A 126 1.23 0.31 -26.06
C ALA A 126 0.24 -0.71 -25.49
N ASP A 127 0.51 -2.00 -25.69
CA ASP A 127 -0.32 -3.10 -25.17
C ASP A 127 -0.32 -3.13 -23.63
N GLU A 128 0.84 -2.96 -22.99
CA GLU A 128 0.98 -2.82 -21.53
C GLU A 128 0.19 -1.62 -21.01
N GLY A 129 0.30 -0.46 -21.66
CA GLY A 129 -0.47 0.74 -21.31
C GLY A 129 -1.98 0.49 -21.39
N ALA A 130 -2.45 -0.13 -22.47
CA ALA A 130 -3.85 -0.49 -22.65
C ALA A 130 -4.33 -1.54 -21.63
N GLN A 131 -3.48 -2.46 -21.20
CA GLN A 131 -3.80 -3.40 -20.13
C GLN A 131 -3.90 -2.71 -18.77
N LEU A 132 -2.93 -1.87 -18.42
CA LEU A 132 -2.95 -1.11 -17.16
C LEU A 132 -4.19 -0.22 -17.06
N GLU A 133 -4.61 0.42 -18.16
CA GLU A 133 -5.82 1.22 -18.18
C GLU A 133 -7.09 0.37 -17.97
N ARG A 134 -7.19 -0.78 -18.66
CA ARG A 134 -8.31 -1.73 -18.45
C ARG A 134 -8.37 -2.22 -17.00
N ASP A 135 -7.22 -2.57 -16.43
CA ASP A 135 -7.12 -3.05 -15.05
C ASP A 135 -7.46 -1.94 -14.05
N ALA A 136 -7.02 -0.69 -14.30
CA ALA A 136 -7.36 0.46 -13.48
C ALA A 136 -8.87 0.73 -13.50
N ARG A 137 -9.50 0.70 -14.69
CA ARG A 137 -10.96 0.86 -14.85
C ARG A 137 -11.72 -0.27 -14.16
N LEU A 138 -11.25 -1.51 -14.25
CA LEU A 138 -11.87 -2.65 -13.58
C LEU A 138 -11.76 -2.52 -12.05
N LYS A 139 -10.57 -2.18 -11.54
CA LYS A 139 -10.35 -1.94 -10.11
C LYS A 139 -11.25 -0.80 -9.60
N GLU A 140 -11.36 0.29 -10.34
CA GLU A 140 -12.22 1.42 -9.93
C GLU A 140 -13.70 1.05 -9.92
N ARG A 141 -14.16 0.29 -10.93
CA ARG A 141 -15.51 -0.27 -10.96
C ARG A 141 -15.76 -1.15 -9.73
N HIS A 142 -14.85 -2.08 -9.43
CA HIS A 142 -14.98 -2.95 -8.26
C HIS A 142 -14.93 -2.17 -6.94
N ARG A 143 -14.11 -1.11 -6.84
CA ARG A 143 -14.09 -0.23 -5.66
C ARG A 143 -15.43 0.46 -5.45
N THR A 144 -16.03 0.95 -6.52
CA THR A 144 -17.35 1.59 -6.47
C THR A 144 -18.45 0.58 -6.15
N GLU A 145 -18.48 -0.55 -6.87
CA GLU A 145 -19.53 -1.58 -6.76
C GLU A 145 -19.54 -2.27 -5.40
N TYR A 146 -18.38 -2.67 -4.90
CA TYR A 146 -18.26 -3.43 -3.65
C TYR A 146 -17.90 -2.56 -2.45
N GLY A 147 -17.78 -1.24 -2.63
CA GLY A 147 -17.32 -0.32 -1.60
C GLY A 147 -15.92 -0.67 -1.08
N ILE A 148 -15.03 -1.17 -1.94
CA ILE A 148 -13.66 -1.55 -1.57
C ILE A 148 -12.84 -0.28 -1.38
N GLY A 149 -12.56 0.04 -0.13
CA GLY A 149 -11.72 1.18 0.25
C GLY A 149 -12.15 1.75 1.60
N TRP A 150 -11.25 2.49 2.24
CA TRP A 150 -11.59 3.25 3.44
C TRP A 150 -12.26 4.54 3.00
N ARG A 151 -13.58 4.65 3.21
CA ARG A 151 -14.27 5.94 3.14
C ARG A 151 -14.04 6.68 4.45
N VAL A 152 -13.92 8.00 4.41
CA VAL A 152 -13.67 8.81 5.62
C VAL A 152 -14.79 8.61 6.64
N GLU A 153 -16.03 8.51 6.16
CA GLU A 153 -17.20 8.23 6.99
C GLU A 153 -17.20 6.84 7.66
N MET A 154 -16.37 5.90 7.15
CA MET A 154 -16.22 4.55 7.71
C MET A 154 -15.02 4.43 8.66
N ILE A 155 -14.18 5.46 8.76
CA ILE A 155 -13.07 5.46 9.71
C ILE A 155 -13.68 5.59 11.11
N PRO A 156 -13.44 4.64 12.03
CA PRO A 156 -13.99 4.72 13.38
C PRO A 156 -13.61 6.04 14.07
N GLU A 157 -14.60 6.73 14.61
CA GLU A 157 -14.36 7.96 15.36
C GLU A 157 -13.65 7.63 16.68
N VAL A 158 -12.37 7.98 16.76
CA VAL A 158 -11.53 7.81 17.95
C VAL A 158 -12.19 8.42 19.19
N ALA A 159 -12.85 9.58 19.05
CA ALA A 159 -13.53 10.25 20.15
C ALA A 159 -14.66 9.40 20.75
N ARG A 160 -15.50 8.77 19.91
CA ARG A 160 -16.61 7.92 20.34
C ARG A 160 -16.10 6.67 21.05
N ALA A 161 -15.05 6.05 20.52
CA ALA A 161 -14.43 4.87 21.09
C ALA A 161 -13.73 5.18 22.43
N ALA A 162 -13.00 6.30 22.49
CA ALA A 162 -12.37 6.77 23.71
C ALA A 162 -13.39 7.08 24.81
N ALA A 163 -14.53 7.67 24.47
CA ALA A 163 -15.63 7.91 25.41
C ALA A 163 -16.18 6.61 26.01
N LYS A 164 -16.33 5.54 25.21
CA LYS A 164 -16.74 4.20 25.72
C LYS A 164 -15.72 3.61 26.70
N LEU A 165 -14.44 3.93 26.51
CA LEU A 165 -13.35 3.55 27.41
C LEU A 165 -13.24 4.46 28.65
N GLY A 166 -14.15 5.41 28.83
CA GLY A 166 -14.11 6.40 29.91
C GLY A 166 -13.03 7.47 29.74
N CYS A 167 -12.30 7.49 28.62
CA CYS A 167 -11.27 8.49 28.40
C CYS A 167 -11.92 9.87 28.19
N ARG A 168 -11.49 10.87 28.97
CA ARG A 168 -11.97 12.25 28.83
C ARG A 168 -11.57 12.82 27.46
N GLU A 169 -12.36 13.78 27.00
CA GLU A 169 -12.34 14.39 25.66
C GLU A 169 -10.94 14.47 25.03
N LEU A 170 -10.66 13.52 24.14
CA LEU A 170 -9.56 13.65 23.20
C LEU A 170 -9.99 14.68 22.16
N GLN A 171 -9.22 15.77 22.04
CA GLN A 171 -9.48 16.84 21.07
C GLN A 171 -9.11 16.40 19.65
N GLY A 172 -9.87 15.43 19.11
CA GLY A 172 -9.73 14.93 17.74
C GLY A 172 -8.37 14.30 17.40
N GLY A 173 -8.32 13.62 16.24
CA GLY A 173 -7.08 13.04 15.71
C GLY A 173 -6.74 11.65 16.24
N MET A 174 -5.44 11.34 16.25
CA MET A 174 -4.91 10.04 16.68
C MET A 174 -4.69 10.00 18.19
N CYS A 175 -4.79 8.81 18.78
CA CYS A 175 -4.46 8.60 20.19
C CYS A 175 -3.43 7.49 20.37
N CYS A 176 -2.66 7.58 21.45
CA CYS A 176 -1.72 6.55 21.89
C CYS A 176 -2.07 6.10 23.30
N VAL A 177 -1.43 5.01 23.72
CA VAL A 177 -1.49 4.50 25.09
C VAL A 177 -0.28 5.04 25.86
N VAL A 178 -0.52 5.61 27.04
CA VAL A 178 0.54 6.14 27.91
C VAL A 178 0.38 5.53 29.30
N LEU A 179 1.49 5.04 29.85
CA LEU A 179 1.56 4.65 31.26
C LEU A 179 1.60 5.91 32.13
N ALA A 180 0.76 5.99 33.15
CA ALA A 180 0.77 7.09 34.09
C ALA A 180 1.93 6.98 35.09
N ASP A 181 2.25 8.10 35.74
CA ASP A 181 3.40 8.20 36.66
C ASP A 181 3.24 7.32 37.91
N ASP A 182 2.02 6.91 38.25
CA ASP A 182 1.73 5.98 39.35
C ASP A 182 2.11 4.51 39.03
N ALA A 183 2.75 4.28 37.87
CA ALA A 183 3.27 3.01 37.35
C ALA A 183 2.24 1.87 37.30
N SER A 184 0.98 2.20 37.54
CA SER A 184 -0.09 1.24 37.61
C SER A 184 -1.11 1.59 36.54
N SER A 185 -1.51 2.85 36.37
CA SER A 185 -2.56 3.21 35.43
C SER A 185 -2.10 3.45 33.99
N VAL A 186 -2.99 3.13 33.06
CA VAL A 186 -2.82 3.36 31.63
C VAL A 186 -3.91 4.30 31.16
N ARG A 187 -3.55 5.29 30.34
CA ARG A 187 -4.48 6.28 29.79
C ARG A 187 -4.30 6.45 28.28
N LEU A 188 -5.37 6.85 27.61
CA LEU A 188 -5.26 7.35 26.25
C LEU A 188 -4.78 8.81 26.28
N ALA A 189 -3.86 9.15 25.38
CA ALA A 189 -3.41 10.52 25.17
C ALA A 189 -3.44 10.84 23.67
N PRO A 190 -3.64 12.11 23.27
CA PRO A 190 -3.51 12.51 21.88
C PRO A 190 -2.08 12.33 21.39
N THR A 191 -1.91 11.93 20.12
CA THR A 191 -0.59 11.83 19.48
C THR A 191 -0.62 12.42 18.08
N SER A 192 0.49 13.03 17.67
CA SER A 192 0.76 13.40 16.27
C SER A 192 1.60 12.37 15.52
N TYR A 193 2.07 11.32 16.22
CA TYR A 193 2.95 10.30 15.67
C TYR A 193 2.13 9.08 15.20
N PRO A 194 2.05 8.80 13.88
CA PRO A 194 1.26 7.69 13.37
C PRO A 194 1.72 6.32 13.87
N ALA A 195 3.02 6.14 14.09
CA ALA A 195 3.58 4.88 14.59
C ALA A 195 3.18 4.57 16.05
N ALA A 196 2.79 5.59 16.82
CA ALA A 196 2.27 5.43 18.18
C ALA A 196 0.74 5.45 18.24
N ALA A 197 0.07 5.69 17.10
CA ALA A 197 -1.38 5.77 17.04
C ALA A 197 -1.98 4.37 17.17
N ILE A 198 -3.02 4.27 17.99
CA ILE A 198 -3.78 3.03 18.18
C ILE A 198 -5.24 3.22 17.79
N ASN A 199 -5.90 2.13 17.40
CA ASN A 199 -7.35 2.11 17.26
C ASN A 199 -7.97 1.74 18.63
N PRO A 200 -8.65 2.67 19.32
CA PRO A 200 -9.25 2.42 20.63
C PRO A 200 -10.37 1.38 20.61
N GLU A 201 -11.12 1.23 19.51
CA GLU A 201 -12.14 0.18 19.40
C GLU A 201 -11.48 -1.20 19.35
N TYR A 202 -10.43 -1.34 18.53
CA TYR A 202 -9.67 -2.57 18.46
C TYR A 202 -9.02 -2.91 19.81
N LEU A 203 -8.43 -1.92 20.49
CA LEU A 203 -7.88 -2.12 21.83
C LEU A 203 -8.97 -2.59 22.81
N SER A 204 -10.16 -1.97 22.79
CA SER A 204 -11.28 -2.36 23.66
C SER A 204 -11.71 -3.81 23.43
N ILE A 205 -11.77 -4.23 22.17
CA ILE A 205 -12.09 -5.60 21.77
C ILE A 205 -10.99 -6.55 22.25
N ALA A 206 -9.72 -6.21 22.01
CA ALA A 206 -8.59 -7.04 22.38
C ALA A 206 -8.52 -7.27 23.90
N LEU A 207 -8.71 -6.22 24.68
CA LEU A 207 -8.78 -6.31 26.14
C LEU A 207 -9.97 -7.17 26.60
N ARG A 208 -11.13 -7.03 25.96
CA ARG A 208 -12.31 -7.85 26.27
C ARG A 208 -12.07 -9.32 25.98
N VAL A 209 -11.57 -9.66 24.79
CA VAL A 209 -11.24 -11.05 24.41
C VAL A 209 -10.18 -11.62 25.35
N ARG A 210 -9.16 -10.84 25.69
CA ARG A 210 -8.12 -11.27 26.62
C ARG A 210 -8.67 -11.59 28.01
N ARG A 211 -9.62 -10.79 28.51
CA ARG A 211 -10.30 -11.04 29.79
C ARG A 211 -11.22 -12.26 29.73
N GLU A 212 -12.03 -12.39 28.69
CA GLU A 212 -13.08 -13.41 28.62
C GLU A 212 -12.56 -14.78 28.14
N GLU A 213 -11.60 -14.81 27.21
CA GLU A 213 -11.08 -16.02 26.55
C GLU A 213 -9.63 -16.36 26.94
N GLY A 214 -8.93 -15.48 27.67
CA GLY A 214 -7.53 -15.69 28.02
C GLY A 214 -6.54 -15.60 26.85
N ARG A 215 -6.96 -15.10 25.69
CA ARG A 215 -6.15 -15.00 24.45
C ARG A 215 -6.41 -13.70 23.69
N GLU A 216 -5.65 -13.43 22.63
CA GLU A 216 -5.86 -12.26 21.78
C GLU A 216 -6.98 -12.51 20.75
N PRO A 217 -7.68 -11.46 20.29
CA PRO A 217 -8.61 -11.57 19.17
C PRO A 217 -7.84 -12.00 17.92
N PHE A 218 -8.40 -12.95 17.17
CA PHE A 218 -7.76 -13.50 15.99
C PHE A 218 -8.61 -13.21 14.74
N PHE A 219 -7.94 -12.87 13.65
CA PHE A 219 -8.56 -12.67 12.34
C PHE A 219 -7.80 -13.47 11.29
N SER A 220 -8.54 -14.20 10.45
CA SER A 220 -7.97 -14.86 9.28
C SER A 220 -8.83 -14.70 8.03
N LEU A 221 -8.16 -14.84 6.88
CA LEU A 221 -8.78 -14.97 5.56
C LEU A 221 -8.58 -16.41 5.09
N ASP A 222 -9.42 -17.31 5.59
CA ASP A 222 -9.30 -18.73 5.29
C ASP A 222 -9.78 -19.01 3.87
N PRO A 223 -9.03 -19.76 3.05
CA PRO A 223 -9.52 -20.19 1.75
C PRO A 223 -10.75 -21.08 1.96
N GLN A 224 -11.82 -20.84 1.20
CA GLN A 224 -12.98 -21.70 1.31
C GLN A 224 -12.64 -23.11 0.79
N ARG A 225 -12.95 -24.13 1.60
CA ARG A 225 -12.58 -25.53 1.31
C ARG A 225 -13.26 -26.11 0.08
N ARG A 226 -14.40 -25.54 -0.34
CA ARG A 226 -15.15 -25.97 -1.53
C ARG A 226 -15.14 -24.84 -2.55
N PRO A 227 -14.51 -25.01 -3.72
CA PRO A 227 -14.63 -24.04 -4.80
C PRO A 227 -16.07 -23.97 -5.31
N LEU A 228 -16.47 -22.80 -5.78
CA LEU A 228 -17.73 -22.55 -6.47
C LEU A 228 -17.43 -22.85 -7.93
N SER A 229 -18.12 -23.84 -8.48
CA SER A 229 -18.11 -24.09 -9.92
C SER A 229 -18.95 -23.01 -10.60
N THR A 230 -18.35 -22.25 -11.50
CA THR A 230 -19.10 -21.36 -12.39
C THR A 230 -19.78 -22.15 -13.51
N ALA A 231 -20.73 -21.55 -14.21
CA ALA A 231 -21.40 -22.16 -15.37
C ALA A 231 -20.41 -22.60 -16.47
N ASP A 232 -19.26 -21.94 -16.56
CA ASP A 232 -18.18 -22.24 -17.52
C ASP A 232 -17.22 -23.34 -17.04
N GLY A 233 -17.51 -23.98 -15.89
CA GLY A 233 -16.65 -25.01 -15.30
C GLY A 233 -15.36 -24.49 -14.65
N ARG A 234 -15.22 -23.18 -14.45
CA ARG A 234 -14.08 -22.61 -13.72
C ARG A 234 -14.32 -22.67 -12.21
N GLU A 235 -13.31 -23.10 -11.47
CA GLU A 235 -13.31 -23.04 -10.01
C GLU A 235 -12.92 -21.64 -9.53
N VAL A 236 -13.84 -20.96 -8.85
CA VAL A 236 -13.53 -19.71 -8.16
C VAL A 236 -13.27 -20.03 -6.70
N ARG A 237 -12.08 -19.66 -6.20
CA ARG A 237 -11.74 -19.73 -4.78
C ARG A 237 -11.93 -18.33 -4.18
N TRP A 238 -12.74 -18.23 -3.13
CA TRP A 238 -12.85 -17.02 -2.33
C TRP A 238 -12.37 -17.30 -0.91
N GLN A 239 -12.02 -16.24 -0.21
CA GLN A 239 -11.60 -16.30 1.19
C GLN A 239 -12.78 -15.94 2.08
N VAL A 240 -12.90 -16.65 3.20
CA VAL A 240 -13.89 -16.37 4.24
C VAL A 240 -13.18 -15.63 5.37
N LYS A 241 -13.72 -14.46 5.72
CA LYS A 241 -13.30 -13.73 6.91
C LYS A 241 -13.72 -14.51 8.15
N ARG A 242 -12.77 -14.86 9.00
CA ARG A 242 -13.01 -15.50 10.28
C ARG A 242 -12.48 -14.61 11.39
N PHE A 243 -13.31 -14.41 12.39
CA PHE A 243 -12.97 -13.71 13.62
C PHE A 243 -13.10 -14.72 14.76
N GLU A 244 -12.14 -14.69 15.67
CA GLU A 244 -12.23 -15.45 16.91
C GLU A 244 -12.00 -14.54 18.11
N PRO A 245 -12.77 -14.71 19.19
CA PRO A 245 -13.85 -15.70 19.38
C PRO A 245 -15.08 -15.43 18.49
N ALA A 246 -15.96 -16.43 18.34
CA ALA A 246 -17.08 -16.40 17.39
C ALA A 246 -18.14 -15.31 17.66
N TRP A 247 -18.04 -14.60 18.78
CA TRP A 247 -18.90 -13.48 19.14
C TRP A 247 -18.40 -12.12 18.63
N LEU A 248 -17.24 -12.07 17.96
CA LEU A 248 -16.75 -10.92 17.17
C LEU A 248 -17.39 -10.86 15.79
#